data_AF-A0AAV6IWR9-F1
#
_entry.id   AF-A0AAV6IWR9-F1
#
_cell.length_a   1.000
_cell.length_b   1.000
_cell.length_c   1.000
_cell.angle_alpha   90.00
_cell.angle_beta   90.00
_cell.angle_gamma   90.00
#
_symmetry.space_group_name_H-M   'P 1'
#
loop_
_entity.id
_entity.type
_entity.pdbx_description
1 polymer ?
#
loop_
_entity_poly.entity_id
_entity_poly.type
_entity_poly.pdbx_seq_one_letter_code
_entity_poly.pdbx_strand_id
1 'polypeptide(L)'
;MESISKKLQRGGNFTVEEDKLLVSAWLNISMNAVRGHDQKKKKTTFWQRMKEFIQQNEPYETNRTVVSLMNRWSTIQFARTSFVAAMGKLKH
;
A
#
# COMPACT_ATOMS: atom_id res chain seq x y z
N MET A 1 -25.41 -7.76 -32.51
CA MET A 1 -25.09 -6.96 -31.31
C MET A 1 -23.75 -7.44 -30.79
N GLU A 2 -22.65 -6.84 -31.23
CA GLU A 2 -21.32 -7.20 -30.72
C GLU A 2 -21.08 -6.52 -29.36
N SER A 3 -20.80 -7.35 -28.36
CA SER A 3 -20.42 -6.94 -27.02
C SER A 3 -19.00 -6.40 -27.07
N ILE A 4 -18.86 -5.07 -27.00
CA ILE A 4 -17.55 -4.42 -26.84
C ILE A 4 -17.08 -4.70 -25.42
N SER A 5 -16.23 -5.72 -25.27
CA SER A 5 -15.48 -5.97 -24.05
C SER A 5 -14.59 -4.75 -23.77
N LYS A 6 -14.99 -3.91 -22.82
CA LYS A 6 -14.20 -2.75 -22.36
C LYS A 6 -12.88 -3.29 -21.80
N LYS A 7 -11.79 -3.17 -22.56
CA LYS A 7 -10.44 -3.39 -22.05
C LYS A 7 -10.28 -2.54 -20.79
N LEU A 8 -10.02 -3.17 -19.63
CA LEU A 8 -9.66 -2.44 -18.41
C LEU A 8 -8.44 -1.58 -18.75
N GLN A 9 -8.63 -0.26 -18.80
CA GLN A 9 -7.52 0.67 -18.88
C GLN A 9 -6.58 0.40 -17.71
N ARG A 10 -5.30 0.25 -18.01
CA ARG A 10 -4.26 0.05 -17.00
C ARG A 10 -4.26 1.30 -16.11
N GLY A 11 -4.44 1.13 -14.81
CA GLY A 11 -4.37 2.25 -13.87
C GLY A 11 -3.02 2.97 -13.97
N GLY A 12 -3.02 4.29 -13.75
CA GLY A 12 -1.80 5.11 -13.78
C GLY A 12 -0.72 4.60 -12.80
N ASN A 13 0.53 5.03 -12.97
CA ASN A 13 1.60 4.69 -12.03
C ASN A 13 1.36 5.32 -10.65
N PHE A 14 1.98 4.75 -9.61
CA PHE A 14 1.97 5.34 -8.28
C PHE A 14 2.87 6.59 -8.24
N THR A 15 2.35 7.68 -7.70
CA THR A 15 3.08 8.94 -7.47
C THR A 15 3.84 8.90 -6.14
N VAL A 16 4.72 9.88 -5.95
CA VAL A 16 5.46 10.05 -4.69
C VAL A 16 4.50 10.40 -3.54
N GLU A 17 3.45 11.17 -3.82
CA GLU A 17 2.41 11.56 -2.88
C GLU A 17 1.59 10.34 -2.43
N GLU A 18 1.23 9.46 -3.38
CA GLU A 18 0.57 8.19 -3.07
C GLU A 18 1.45 7.28 -2.20
N ASP A 19 2.76 7.21 -2.48
CA ASP A 19 3.70 6.44 -1.65
C ASP A 19 3.81 7.01 -0.22
N LYS A 20 3.90 8.34 -0.08
CA LYS A 20 3.93 9.00 1.24
C LYS A 20 2.66 8.69 2.03
N LEU A 21 1.51 8.74 1.36
CA LEU A 21 0.22 8.44 1.99
C LEU A 21 0.12 6.97 2.39
N LEU A 22 0.57 6.05 1.54
CA LEU A 22 0.62 4.62 1.83
C LEU A 22 1.53 4.30 3.04
N VAL A 23 2.69 4.95 3.14
CA VAL A 23 3.59 4.82 4.30
C VAL A 23 2.94 5.38 5.56
N SER A 24 2.26 6.52 5.46
CA SER A 24 1.56 7.14 6.60
C SER A 24 0.42 6.26 7.12
N ALA A 25 -0.37 5.68 6.21
CA ALA A 25 -1.44 4.74 6.55
C ALA A 25 -0.88 3.51 7.29
N TRP A 26 0.22 2.95 6.77
CA TRP A 26 0.87 1.80 7.39
C TRP A 26 1.38 2.12 8.81
N LEU A 27 2.01 3.28 9.01
CA LEU A 27 2.48 3.72 10.33
C LEU A 27 1.31 3.86 11.31
N ASN A 28 0.24 4.56 10.91
CA ASN A 28 -0.93 4.77 11.75
C ASN A 28 -1.57 3.42 12.19
N ILE A 29 -1.77 2.51 11.24
CA ILE A 29 -2.47 1.25 11.54
C ILE A 29 -1.55 0.28 12.29
N SER A 30 -0.27 0.20 11.95
CA SER A 30 0.67 -0.68 12.65
C SER A 30 0.88 -0.27 14.11
N MET A 31 0.87 1.04 14.41
CA MET A 31 0.90 1.55 15.77
C MET A 31 -0.39 1.26 16.54
N ASN A 32 -1.55 1.33 15.88
CA ASN A 32 -2.86 1.09 16.50
C ASN A 32 -3.25 -0.40 16.61
N ALA A 33 -2.67 -1.30 15.80
CA ALA A 33 -3.02 -2.73 15.74
C ALA A 33 -2.49 -3.58 16.91
N VAL A 34 -1.78 -2.97 17.87
CA VAL A 34 -1.20 -3.62 19.05
C VAL A 34 -2.28 -4.12 20.04
N ARG A 35 -3.55 -3.70 19.91
CA ARG A 35 -4.66 -4.14 20.77
C ARG A 35 -5.61 -5.13 20.05
N GLY A 36 -5.51 -6.43 20.32
CA GLY A 36 -6.58 -7.42 20.03
C GLY A 36 -6.14 -8.73 19.35
N HIS A 37 -6.72 -9.86 19.75
CA HIS A 37 -6.30 -11.24 19.50
C HIS A 37 -7.15 -11.92 18.39
N ASP A 38 -6.76 -11.85 17.11
CA ASP A 38 -7.18 -12.79 16.03
C ASP A 38 -6.39 -12.54 14.72
N GLN A 39 -5.46 -13.43 14.34
CA GLN A 39 -4.39 -13.13 13.36
C GLN A 39 -4.81 -13.25 11.88
N LYS A 40 -5.86 -14.02 11.56
CA LYS A 40 -6.32 -14.21 10.18
C LYS A 40 -7.26 -13.09 9.73
N LYS A 41 -8.17 -12.63 10.60
CA LYS A 41 -9.02 -11.45 10.35
C LYS A 41 -8.19 -10.16 10.26
N LYS A 42 -7.02 -10.10 10.92
CA LYS A 42 -6.09 -8.96 10.90
C LYS A 42 -5.55 -8.59 9.52
N LYS A 43 -5.22 -9.55 8.64
CA LYS A 43 -4.64 -9.20 7.32
C LYS A 43 -5.66 -8.53 6.42
N THR A 44 -6.86 -9.10 6.30
CA THR A 44 -7.94 -8.52 5.49
C THR A 44 -8.37 -7.16 6.06
N THR A 45 -8.53 -7.06 7.38
CA THR A 45 -8.87 -5.79 8.05
C THR A 45 -7.75 -4.75 7.96
N PHE A 46 -6.48 -5.14 7.98
CA PHE A 46 -5.35 -4.22 7.86
C PHE A 46 -5.36 -3.50 6.50
N TRP A 47 -5.48 -4.25 5.41
CA TRP A 47 -5.48 -3.67 4.07
C TRP A 47 -6.77 -2.90 3.77
N GLN A 48 -7.90 -3.31 4.35
CA GLN A 48 -9.15 -2.55 4.30
C GLN A 48 -9.00 -1.20 5.01
N ARG A 49 -8.47 -1.20 6.25
CA ARG A 49 -8.20 0.04 7.00
C ARG A 49 -7.20 0.94 6.29
N MET A 50 -6.18 0.39 5.63
CA MET A 50 -5.27 1.20 4.82
C MET A 50 -5.99 1.83 3.63
N LYS A 51 -6.86 1.08 2.94
CA LYS A 51 -7.65 1.64 1.84
C LYS A 51 -8.56 2.76 2.33
N GLU A 52 -9.27 2.56 3.45
CA GLU A 52 -10.13 3.58 4.07
C GLU A 52 -9.32 4.83 4.46
N PHE A 53 -8.16 4.66 5.09
CA PHE A 53 -7.28 5.77 5.45
C PHE A 53 -6.84 6.56 4.21
N ILE A 54 -6.39 5.86 3.15
CA ILE A 54 -5.98 6.49 1.91
C ILE A 54 -7.15 7.27 1.30
N GLN A 55 -8.33 6.65 1.17
CA GLN A 55 -9.52 7.31 0.63
C GLN A 55 -9.94 8.56 1.41
N GLN A 56 -9.75 8.58 2.74
CA GLN A 56 -10.08 9.73 3.58
C GLN A 56 -9.07 10.89 3.48
N ASN A 57 -7.83 10.61 3.10
CA ASN A 57 -6.72 11.57 3.17
C ASN A 57 -6.17 11.95 1.79
N GLU A 58 -6.73 11.38 0.73
CA GLU A 58 -6.31 11.65 -0.63
C GLU A 58 -7.07 12.84 -1.21
N PRO A 59 -6.39 13.80 -1.86
CA PRO A 59 -7.03 14.96 -2.46
C PRO A 59 -7.85 14.64 -3.72
N TYR A 60 -7.69 13.44 -4.29
CA TYR A 60 -8.40 12.96 -5.48
C TYR A 60 -8.86 11.52 -5.24
N GLU A 61 -10.05 11.14 -5.70
CA GLU A 61 -10.48 9.74 -5.67
C GLU A 61 -9.55 8.90 -6.56
N THR A 62 -8.48 8.32 -6.00
CA THR A 62 -7.73 7.33 -6.75
C THR A 62 -8.45 6.00 -6.72
N ASN A 63 -8.56 5.37 -7.89
CA ASN A 63 -9.25 4.10 -8.05
C ASN A 63 -8.32 2.92 -7.71
N ARG A 64 -7.55 3.03 -6.60
CA ARG A 64 -6.59 2.01 -6.17
C ARG A 64 -7.30 0.83 -5.54
N THR A 65 -7.02 -0.35 -6.05
CA THR A 65 -7.50 -1.61 -5.46
C THR A 65 -6.57 -2.01 -4.31
N VAL A 66 -7.10 -2.75 -3.34
CA VAL A 66 -6.28 -3.33 -2.24
C VAL A 66 -5.08 -4.09 -2.79
N VAL A 67 -5.27 -4.86 -3.87
CA VAL A 67 -4.20 -5.63 -4.53
C VAL A 67 -3.10 -4.71 -5.07
N SER A 68 -3.47 -3.57 -5.69
CA SER A 68 -2.48 -2.61 -6.17
C SER A 68 -1.67 -1.98 -5.04
N LEU A 69 -2.31 -1.68 -3.90
CA LEU A 69 -1.64 -1.16 -2.71
C LEU A 69 -0.67 -2.20 -2.11
N MET A 70 -1.08 -3.47 -2.06
CA MET A 70 -0.23 -4.58 -1.62
C MET A 70 1.02 -4.73 -2.49
N ASN A 71 0.85 -4.69 -3.81
CA ASN A 71 1.96 -4.80 -4.75
C ASN A 71 2.92 -3.61 -4.61
N ARG A 72 2.38 -2.38 -4.49
CA ARG A 72 3.22 -1.19 -4.30
C ARG A 72 3.98 -1.24 -2.99
N TRP A 73 3.35 -1.67 -1.90
CA TRP A 73 3.99 -1.81 -0.60
C TRP A 73 5.16 -2.81 -0.63
N SER A 74 5.00 -3.94 -1.31
CA SER A 74 6.09 -4.91 -1.51
C SER A 74 7.30 -4.27 -2.19
N THR A 75 7.08 -3.44 -3.21
CA THR A 75 8.15 -2.68 -3.88
C THR A 75 8.85 -1.71 -2.93
N ILE A 76 8.10 -0.96 -2.11
CA ILE A 76 8.67 -0.04 -1.11
C ILE A 76 9.51 -0.79 -0.08
N GLN A 77 9.01 -1.92 0.44
CA GLN A 77 9.75 -2.74 1.41
C GLN A 77 11.02 -3.34 0.83
N PHE A 78 10.98 -3.77 -0.43
CA PHE A 78 12.17 -4.26 -1.11
C PHE A 78 13.23 -3.14 -1.25
N ALA A 79 12.83 -1.95 -1.69
CA ALA A 79 13.73 -0.81 -1.80
C ALA A 79 14.37 -0.44 -0.44
N ARG A 80 13.56 -0.41 0.63
CA ARG A 80 14.03 -0.20 2.00
C ARG A 80 15.07 -1.24 2.41
N THR A 81 14.80 -2.52 2.16
CA THR A 81 15.68 -3.62 2.57
C THR A 81 17.02 -3.57 1.83
N SER A 82 16.98 -3.32 0.52
CA SER A 82 18.18 -3.15 -0.31
C SER A 82 19.04 -1.98 0.16
N PHE A 83 18.42 -0.85 0.54
CA PHE A 83 19.14 0.30 1.09
C PHE A 83 19.84 -0.04 2.40
N VAL A 84 19.14 -0.67 3.35
CA VAL A 84 19.73 -1.08 4.64
C VAL A 84 20.89 -2.07 4.42
N ALA A 85 20.72 -3.05 3.52
CA ALA A 85 21.77 -4.00 3.19
C ALA A 85 23.01 -3.33 2.59
N ALA A 86 22.83 -2.36 1.70
CA ALA A 86 23.93 -1.57 1.13
C ALA A 86 24.64 -0.74 2.20
N MET A 87 23.89 -0.06 3.07
CA MET A 87 24.45 0.73 4.18
C MET A 87 25.22 -0.13 5.19
N GLY A 88 24.77 -1.36 5.44
CA GLY A 88 25.49 -2.32 6.30
C GLY A 88 26.87 -2.68 5.75
N LYS A 89 27.02 -2.81 4.43
CA LYS A 89 28.29 -3.12 3.78
C LYS A 89 29.30 -1.97 3.82
N LEU A 90 28.84 -0.73 3.94
CA LEU A 90 29.70 0.46 4.02
C LEU A 90 30.25 0.73 5.43
N LYS A 91 29.76 0.02 6.45
CA LYS A 91 30.15 0.20 7.86
C LYS A 91 31.24 -0.79 8.32
N HIS A 92 31.87 -1.50 7.39
CA HIS A 92 32.99 -2.42 7.61
C HIS A 92 34.18 -1.99 6.76
#